data_AF-A0A1Q5UKD9-F1
#
_entry.id   AF-A0A1Q5UKD9-F1
#
_cell.length_a   1.000
_cell.length_b   1.000
_cell.length_c   1.000
_cell.angle_alpha   90.00
_cell.angle_beta   90.00
_cell.angle_gamma   90.00
#
_symmetry.space_group_name_H-M   'P 1'
#
loop_
_entity.id
_entity.type
_entity.pdbx_description
1 polymer ?
#
loop_
_entity_poly.entity_id
_entity_poly.type
_entity_poly.pdbx_seq_one_letter_code
_entity_poly.pdbx_strand_id
1 'polypeptide(L)'
;MSAMIIQLSQVVGALREEAGLLWKYVAFVVFIYLLLPKPAYKTNVKVPTVKFMSPWLPGIISRRLIPKIISELDYAFDVEFPKCDSTPITGYAADRFVAINSYEVFLRLVARVGARIFIGDELCREEKWLEASIDYTKNIFLTIALLRPLPGFLHPIVGRILPSSRSLDRQLIYIKEELLGPLINKRRTMEAASDPNYEKPDDFLQWMMDLAKTEKESHPHNLAQRLLGITSMAVVHTSAMSMTHILYDLLVMPQWVQPLQDEIRTEVPDWNNITQANLNNLRVMDSFLKESQRFNPPGEREWLPSLGS
;
A
#
# COMPACT_ATOMS: atom_id res chain seq x y z
N MET A 1 13.93 4.93 31.84
CA MET A 1 13.22 6.07 31.23
C MET A 1 14.17 6.99 30.47
N SER A 2 15.22 7.56 31.09
CA SER A 2 16.16 8.46 30.39
C SER A 2 16.93 7.83 29.23
N ALA A 3 17.37 6.56 29.32
CA ALA A 3 18.11 5.90 28.23
C ALA A 3 17.26 5.69 26.96
N MET A 4 15.99 5.34 27.14
CA MET A 4 15.03 5.14 26.05
C MET A 4 14.67 6.48 25.38
N ILE A 5 14.55 7.56 26.15
CA ILE A 5 14.30 8.91 25.63
C ILE A 5 15.53 9.43 24.85
N ILE A 6 16.75 9.14 25.33
CA ILE A 6 17.99 9.50 24.62
C ILE A 6 18.14 8.70 23.33
N GLN A 7 17.82 7.40 23.33
CA GLN A 7 17.79 6.58 22.11
C GLN A 7 16.73 7.06 21.13
N LEU A 8 15.51 7.36 21.59
CA LEU A 8 14.45 7.95 20.76
C LEU A 8 14.88 9.30 20.18
N SER A 9 15.50 10.16 20.97
CA SER A 9 16.04 11.46 20.52
C SER A 9 17.13 11.30 19.46
N GLN A 10 18.04 10.34 19.62
CA GLN A 10 19.10 10.06 18.65
C GLN A 10 18.57 9.45 17.35
N VAL A 11 17.58 8.54 17.45
CA VAL A 11 16.91 7.94 16.28
C VAL A 11 16.11 9.00 15.53
N VAL A 12 15.38 9.85 16.24
CA VAL A 12 14.61 10.95 15.66
C VAL A 12 15.53 12.00 15.04
N GLY A 13 16.68 12.30 15.65
CA GLY A 13 17.72 13.17 15.09
C GLY A 13 18.35 12.61 13.81
N ALA A 14 18.63 11.30 13.77
CA ALA A 14 19.17 10.63 12.58
C ALA A 14 18.11 10.51 11.46
N LEU A 15 16.84 10.29 11.80
CA LEU A 15 15.73 10.31 10.83
C LEU A 15 15.49 11.71 10.26
N ARG A 16 15.85 12.79 10.98
CA ARG A 16 15.56 14.18 10.60
C ARG A 16 16.25 14.66 9.33
N GLU A 17 17.45 14.17 9.01
CA GLU A 17 18.23 14.69 7.88
C GLU A 17 17.90 14.02 6.54
N GLU A 18 17.28 12.83 6.52
CA GLU A 18 16.99 12.08 5.27
C GLU A 18 15.63 11.36 5.24
N ALA A 19 14.74 11.63 6.20
CA ALA A 19 13.43 10.95 6.35
C ALA A 19 12.57 10.94 5.09
N GLY A 20 12.55 12.03 4.33
CA GLY A 20 11.76 12.09 3.10
C GLY A 20 12.20 11.03 2.10
N LEU A 21 13.50 10.78 1.98
CA LEU A 21 14.06 9.88 0.99
C LEU A 21 13.93 8.41 1.41
N LEU A 22 14.31 8.12 2.66
CA LEU A 22 14.30 6.77 3.23
C LEU A 22 12.90 6.18 3.31
N TRP A 23 11.90 6.97 3.72
CA TRP A 23 10.52 6.49 3.79
C TRP A 23 9.88 6.29 2.41
N LYS A 24 10.27 7.10 1.42
CA LYS A 24 9.85 6.88 0.04
C LYS A 24 10.51 5.63 -0.54
N TYR A 25 11.77 5.32 -0.22
CA TYR A 25 12.41 4.05 -0.57
C TYR A 25 11.75 2.85 0.11
N VAL A 26 11.46 2.92 1.40
CA VAL A 26 10.80 1.82 2.12
C VAL A 26 9.40 1.58 1.54
N ALA A 27 8.61 2.64 1.31
CA ALA A 27 7.30 2.52 0.66
C ALA A 27 7.44 1.91 -0.74
N PHE A 28 8.42 2.36 -1.51
CA PHE A 28 8.67 1.88 -2.86
C PHE A 28 9.17 0.43 -2.91
N VAL A 29 10.08 0.03 -2.04
CA VAL A 29 10.59 -1.35 -1.95
C VAL A 29 9.50 -2.28 -1.43
N VAL A 30 8.68 -1.88 -0.45
CA VAL A 30 7.52 -2.67 0.00
C VAL A 30 6.51 -2.81 -1.15
N PHE A 31 6.26 -1.74 -1.91
CA PHE A 31 5.36 -1.75 -3.04
C PHE A 31 5.87 -2.63 -4.20
N ILE A 32 7.17 -2.55 -4.53
CA ILE A 32 7.87 -3.41 -5.50
C ILE A 32 7.92 -4.87 -5.01
N TYR A 33 8.19 -5.11 -3.73
CA TYR A 33 8.30 -6.44 -3.12
C TYR A 33 6.96 -7.18 -3.10
N LEU A 34 5.85 -6.44 -2.94
CA LEU A 34 4.49 -6.99 -3.01
C LEU A 34 3.98 -7.14 -4.45
N LEU A 35 4.51 -6.37 -5.41
CA LEU A 35 4.20 -6.47 -6.84
C LEU A 35 5.16 -7.35 -7.65
N LEU A 36 6.30 -7.80 -7.12
CA LEU A 36 7.20 -8.70 -7.84
C LEU A 36 6.92 -10.17 -7.47
N PRO A 37 6.69 -11.06 -8.45
CA PRO A 37 6.61 -12.48 -8.20
C PRO A 37 7.99 -12.99 -7.78
N LYS A 38 8.07 -13.64 -6.62
CA LYS A 38 9.30 -14.24 -6.11
C LYS A 38 9.84 -15.27 -7.13
N PRO A 39 11.15 -15.26 -7.47
CA PRO A 39 11.77 -16.43 -8.07
C PRO A 39 11.60 -17.61 -7.10
N ALA A 40 11.20 -18.75 -7.64
CA ALA A 40 10.94 -19.97 -6.90
C ALA A 40 12.25 -20.52 -6.29
N TYR A 41 12.69 -19.94 -5.17
CA TYR A 41 13.66 -20.58 -4.30
C TYR A 41 12.91 -21.61 -3.46
N LYS A 42 13.34 -22.87 -3.58
CA LYS A 42 12.93 -23.98 -2.73
C LYS A 42 13.33 -23.68 -1.29
N THR A 43 12.48 -22.95 -0.59
CA THR A 43 12.53 -22.84 0.87
C THR A 43 11.45 -23.76 1.42
N ASN A 44 11.78 -24.51 2.48
CA ASN A 44 10.88 -25.47 3.14
C ASN A 44 9.73 -24.79 3.92
N VAL A 45 9.52 -23.49 3.74
CA VAL A 45 8.42 -22.74 4.32
C VAL A 45 7.39 -22.53 3.22
N LYS A 46 6.25 -23.22 3.33
CA LYS A 46 5.08 -22.99 2.46
C LYS A 46 4.45 -21.65 2.83
N VAL A 47 5.03 -20.57 2.33
CA VAL A 47 4.31 -19.29 2.24
C VAL A 47 3.22 -19.48 1.19
N PRO A 48 1.94 -19.17 1.48
CA PRO A 48 0.88 -19.20 0.48
C PRO A 48 1.09 -18.04 -0.50
N THR A 49 2.00 -18.23 -1.46
CA THR A 49 2.17 -17.31 -2.58
C THR A 49 0.93 -17.44 -3.45
N VAL A 50 0.08 -16.42 -3.40
CA VAL A 50 -1.03 -16.27 -4.33
C VAL A 50 -0.43 -16.19 -5.74
N LYS A 51 -0.48 -17.30 -6.49
CA LYS A 51 -0.07 -17.40 -7.90
C LYS A 51 -1.05 -16.60 -8.78
N PHE A 52 -1.03 -15.28 -8.71
CA PHE A 52 -1.89 -14.45 -9.57
C PHE A 52 -1.16 -13.74 -10.72
N MET A 53 0.16 -13.92 -10.86
CA MET A 53 0.94 -13.05 -11.74
C MET A 53 1.73 -13.82 -12.78
N SER A 54 1.46 -13.48 -14.04
CA SER A 54 2.09 -14.02 -15.24
C SER A 54 3.57 -13.59 -15.35
N PRO A 55 4.40 -14.36 -16.09
CA PRO A 55 5.87 -14.18 -16.14
C PRO A 55 6.40 -12.84 -16.69
N TRP A 56 5.55 -12.01 -17.30
CA TRP A 56 5.95 -10.75 -17.95
C TRP A 56 5.80 -9.49 -17.08
N LEU A 57 5.11 -9.56 -15.93
CA LEU A 57 4.91 -8.40 -15.04
C LEU A 57 6.23 -7.75 -14.54
N PRO A 58 7.30 -8.48 -14.19
CA PRO A 58 8.52 -7.88 -13.64
C PRO A 58 9.24 -6.88 -14.56
N GLY A 59 9.18 -7.09 -15.88
CA GLY A 59 9.84 -6.22 -16.87
C GLY A 59 9.04 -4.96 -17.21
N ILE A 60 7.73 -4.98 -17.05
CA ILE A 60 6.82 -3.85 -17.29
C ILE A 60 6.85 -2.89 -16.09
N ILE A 61 6.89 -3.43 -14.87
CA ILE A 61 6.90 -2.68 -13.62
C ILE A 61 8.15 -1.79 -13.49
N SER A 62 9.31 -2.18 -14.02
CA SER A 62 10.58 -1.58 -13.59
C SER A 62 11.11 -0.38 -14.39
N ARG A 63 10.73 -0.18 -15.65
CA ARG A 63 11.21 1.00 -16.42
C ARG A 63 10.22 2.16 -16.44
N ARG A 64 8.92 1.90 -16.28
CA ARG A 64 7.87 2.91 -16.48
C ARG A 64 7.11 3.28 -15.21
N LEU A 65 7.08 2.40 -14.22
CA LEU A 65 6.32 2.62 -12.98
C LEU A 65 7.12 3.38 -11.93
N ILE A 66 8.45 3.21 -11.91
CA ILE A 66 9.35 3.84 -10.93
C ILE A 66 9.16 5.36 -10.90
N PRO A 67 9.22 6.10 -12.04
CA PRO A 67 9.04 7.55 -12.01
C PRO A 67 7.66 7.98 -11.51
N LYS A 68 6.60 7.24 -11.89
CA LYS A 68 5.22 7.51 -11.44
C LYS A 68 5.09 7.33 -9.93
N ILE A 69 5.73 6.30 -9.38
CA ILE A 69 5.74 6.02 -7.95
C ILE A 69 6.48 7.13 -7.20
N ILE A 70 7.67 7.53 -7.66
CA ILE A 70 8.46 8.59 -7.05
C ILE A 70 7.68 9.90 -7.00
N SER A 71 7.11 10.32 -8.14
CA SER A 71 6.36 11.57 -8.21
C SER A 71 5.14 11.58 -7.30
N GLU A 72 4.43 10.44 -7.18
CA GLU A 72 3.26 10.37 -6.32
C GLU A 72 3.64 10.19 -4.85
N LEU A 73 4.78 9.53 -4.57
CA LEU A 73 5.34 9.47 -3.22
C LEU A 73 5.68 10.88 -2.73
N ASP A 74 6.37 11.70 -3.52
CA ASP A 74 6.68 13.09 -3.15
C ASP A 74 5.41 13.86 -2.74
N TYR A 75 4.40 13.82 -3.61
CA TYR A 75 3.10 14.43 -3.35
C TYR A 75 2.42 13.85 -2.10
N ALA A 76 2.39 12.53 -1.96
CA ALA A 76 1.69 11.88 -0.86
C ALA A 76 2.37 12.14 0.49
N PHE A 77 3.70 12.26 0.54
CA PHE A 77 4.41 12.67 1.75
C PHE A 77 4.03 14.09 2.17
N ASP A 78 3.95 15.03 1.23
CA ASP A 78 3.61 16.42 1.51
C ASP A 78 2.15 16.61 2.00
N VAL A 79 1.25 15.72 1.56
CA VAL A 79 -0.18 15.77 1.90
C VAL A 79 -0.51 15.01 3.18
N GLU A 80 0.05 13.80 3.35
CA GLU A 80 -0.35 12.89 4.42
C GLU A 80 0.45 13.06 5.71
N PHE A 81 1.68 13.57 5.64
CA PHE A 81 2.42 13.88 6.86
C PHE A 81 2.00 15.24 7.40
N PRO A 82 1.63 15.34 8.69
CA PRO A 82 1.22 16.60 9.26
C PRO A 82 2.38 17.58 9.28
N LYS A 83 2.10 18.81 8.86
CA LYS A 83 3.05 19.92 8.97
C LYS A 83 3.17 20.29 10.45
N CYS A 84 4.39 20.58 10.90
CA CYS A 84 4.60 21.11 12.24
C CYS A 84 4.02 22.54 12.29
N ASP A 85 2.78 22.68 12.77
CA ASP A 85 2.17 23.98 13.01
C ASP A 85 2.97 24.78 14.05
N SER A 86 2.98 26.09 13.88
CA SER A 86 3.78 27.06 14.64
C SER A 86 3.37 27.25 16.10
N THR A 87 2.44 26.45 16.63
CA THR A 87 1.97 26.60 18.02
C THR A 87 2.81 25.72 18.96
N PRO A 88 3.56 26.31 19.90
CA PRO A 88 4.42 25.55 20.80
C PRO A 88 3.56 24.77 21.80
N ILE A 89 3.77 23.46 21.87
CA ILE A 89 3.12 22.55 22.81
C ILE A 89 3.59 22.80 24.26
N THR A 90 4.78 23.37 24.43
CA THR A 90 5.35 23.75 25.72
C THR A 90 6.11 25.07 25.58
N GLY A 91 6.00 25.97 26.57
CA GLY A 91 6.61 27.31 26.58
C GLY A 91 8.15 27.34 26.63
N TYR A 92 8.83 26.30 26.14
CA TYR A 92 10.27 26.25 25.96
C TYR A 92 10.58 26.02 24.49
N ALA A 93 11.43 26.87 23.92
CA ALA A 93 11.94 26.69 22.56
C ALA A 93 12.90 25.50 22.52
N ALA A 94 12.37 24.28 22.39
CA ALA A 94 13.11 23.06 22.12
C ALA A 94 12.20 22.09 21.34
N ASP A 95 12.55 21.85 20.08
CA ASP A 95 12.05 20.81 19.15
C ASP A 95 10.53 20.64 18.98
N ARG A 96 10.05 21.08 17.81
CA ARG A 96 8.65 20.98 17.36
C ARG A 96 8.35 19.54 16.92
N PHE A 97 7.55 18.82 17.70
CA PHE A 97 7.09 17.46 17.37
C PHE A 97 5.57 17.42 17.21
N VAL A 98 5.09 16.60 16.27
CA VAL A 98 3.67 16.28 16.08
C VAL A 98 3.47 14.80 16.34
N ALA A 99 2.46 14.46 17.14
CA ALA A 99 2.08 13.07 17.37
C ALA A 99 1.39 12.52 16.12
N ILE A 100 1.84 11.34 15.65
CA ILE A 100 1.26 10.66 14.50
C ILE A 100 0.80 9.25 14.85
N ASN A 101 -0.32 8.83 14.28
CA ASN A 101 -0.65 7.42 14.18
C ASN A 101 0.05 6.85 12.94
N SER A 102 1.18 6.15 13.14
CA SER A 102 2.01 5.64 12.05
C SER A 102 1.22 4.74 11.09
N TYR A 103 0.33 3.90 11.61
CA TYR A 103 -0.47 3.01 10.77
C TYR A 103 -1.41 3.78 9.86
N GLU A 104 -2.12 4.79 10.40
CA GLU A 104 -3.06 5.60 9.63
C GLU A 104 -2.36 6.42 8.54
N VAL A 105 -1.22 7.02 8.87
CA VAL A 105 -0.40 7.76 7.90
C VAL A 105 0.10 6.84 6.79
N PHE A 106 0.64 5.67 7.13
CA PHE A 106 1.10 4.71 6.11
C PHE A 106 -0.05 4.12 5.29
N LEU A 107 -1.22 3.94 5.88
CA LEU A 107 -2.42 3.47 5.18
C LEU A 107 -2.83 4.45 4.10
N ARG A 108 -2.90 5.75 4.43
CA ARG A 108 -3.25 6.81 3.47
C ARG A 108 -2.15 7.03 2.43
N LEU A 109 -0.88 6.99 2.84
CA LEU A 109 0.27 7.08 1.94
C LEU A 109 0.23 5.97 0.87
N VAL A 110 0.09 4.72 1.29
CA VAL A 110 0.03 3.58 0.36
C VAL A 110 -1.23 3.63 -0.49
N ALA A 111 -2.38 4.06 0.05
CA ALA A 111 -3.61 4.21 -0.72
C ALA A 111 -3.42 5.17 -1.91
N ARG A 112 -2.78 6.33 -1.69
CA ARG A 112 -2.50 7.31 -2.77
C ARG A 112 -1.55 6.77 -3.81
N VAL A 113 -0.39 6.27 -3.39
CA VAL A 113 0.62 5.73 -4.29
C VAL A 113 0.05 4.53 -5.05
N GLY A 114 -0.65 3.64 -4.37
CA GLY A 114 -1.37 2.53 -4.98
C GLY A 114 -2.38 2.99 -6.01
N ALA A 115 -3.23 3.97 -5.70
CA ALA A 115 -4.23 4.46 -6.63
C ALA A 115 -3.61 4.95 -7.96
N ARG A 116 -2.42 5.58 -7.91
CA ARG A 116 -1.66 6.00 -9.10
C ARG A 116 -1.28 4.83 -10.02
N ILE A 117 -0.89 3.69 -9.45
CA ILE A 117 -0.52 2.48 -10.21
C ILE A 117 -1.75 1.70 -10.67
N PHE A 118 -2.79 1.66 -9.84
CA PHE A 118 -3.94 0.82 -10.09
C PHE A 118 -4.98 1.44 -11.02
N ILE A 119 -5.20 2.76 -10.94
CA ILE A 119 -6.25 3.47 -11.70
C ILE A 119 -5.68 4.59 -12.58
N GLY A 120 -4.42 4.99 -12.38
CA GLY A 120 -3.79 6.06 -13.16
C GLY A 120 -4.09 7.46 -12.60
N ASP A 121 -3.75 8.49 -13.36
CA ASP A 121 -3.81 9.91 -12.94
C ASP A 121 -5.23 10.40 -12.64
N GLU A 122 -6.24 9.87 -13.33
CA GLU A 122 -7.58 10.46 -13.34
C GLU A 122 -8.27 10.40 -11.98
N LEU A 123 -8.07 9.30 -11.23
CA LEU A 123 -8.74 9.06 -9.96
C LEU A 123 -7.79 8.81 -8.79
N CYS A 124 -6.46 8.89 -8.98
CA CYS A 124 -5.52 8.56 -7.90
C CYS A 124 -5.59 9.50 -6.70
N ARG A 125 -6.07 10.73 -6.92
CA ARG A 125 -6.23 11.76 -5.88
C ARG A 125 -7.67 11.97 -5.42
N GLU A 126 -8.62 11.21 -5.97
CA GLU A 126 -10.03 11.30 -5.59
C GLU A 126 -10.20 10.76 -4.16
N GLU A 127 -10.55 11.62 -3.21
CA GLU A 127 -10.61 11.26 -1.79
C GLU A 127 -11.63 10.15 -1.53
N LYS A 128 -12.75 10.14 -2.27
CA LYS A 128 -13.75 9.07 -2.15
C LYS A 128 -13.23 7.70 -2.56
N TRP A 129 -12.30 7.64 -3.52
CA TRP A 129 -11.62 6.38 -3.85
C TRP A 129 -10.68 5.96 -2.73
N LEU A 130 -9.91 6.91 -2.18
CA LEU A 130 -8.93 6.64 -1.11
C LEU A 130 -9.64 6.14 0.16
N GLU A 131 -10.66 6.85 0.61
CA GLU A 131 -11.52 6.46 1.74
C GLU A 131 -12.12 5.07 1.51
N ALA A 132 -12.69 4.83 0.33
CA ALA A 132 -13.23 3.52 0.01
C ALA A 132 -12.17 2.42 0.04
N SER A 133 -10.99 2.65 -0.54
CA SER A 133 -9.91 1.65 -0.57
C SER A 133 -9.36 1.30 0.82
N ILE A 134 -9.48 2.23 1.76
CA ILE A 134 -9.09 2.09 3.15
C ILE A 134 -10.18 1.41 3.98
N ASP A 135 -11.43 1.86 3.85
CA ASP A 135 -12.51 1.41 4.71
C ASP A 135 -13.15 0.11 4.23
N TYR A 136 -12.99 -0.24 2.95
CA TYR A 136 -13.50 -1.49 2.40
C TYR A 136 -12.97 -2.71 3.17
N THR A 137 -11.67 -2.75 3.43
CA THR A 137 -11.04 -3.83 4.20
C THR A 137 -11.50 -3.85 5.65
N LYS A 138 -11.57 -2.68 6.32
CA LYS A 138 -12.04 -2.58 7.72
C LYS A 138 -13.46 -3.14 7.85
N ASN A 139 -14.35 -2.74 6.95
CA ASN A 139 -15.73 -3.19 6.95
C ASN A 139 -15.86 -4.68 6.62
N ILE A 140 -15.00 -5.23 5.74
CA ILE A 140 -14.93 -6.68 5.49
C ILE A 140 -14.56 -7.43 6.76
N PHE A 141 -13.45 -7.06 7.42
CA PHE A 141 -12.99 -7.75 8.62
C PHE A 141 -14.01 -7.67 9.76
N LEU A 142 -14.61 -6.50 9.96
CA LEU A 142 -15.68 -6.32 10.94
C LEU A 142 -16.89 -7.22 10.63
N THR A 143 -17.31 -7.28 9.36
CA THR A 143 -18.42 -8.13 8.94
C THR A 143 -18.10 -9.61 9.16
N ILE A 144 -16.89 -10.06 8.81
CA ILE A 144 -16.44 -11.43 9.05
C ILE A 144 -16.42 -11.75 10.56
N ALA A 145 -15.89 -10.85 11.39
CA ALA A 145 -15.82 -11.04 12.83
C ALA A 145 -17.21 -11.15 13.47
N LEU A 146 -18.17 -10.33 13.02
CA LEU A 146 -19.55 -10.34 13.51
C LEU A 146 -20.36 -11.55 13.02
N LEU A 147 -20.07 -12.06 11.81
CA LEU A 147 -20.76 -13.24 11.26
C LEU A 147 -20.17 -14.57 11.75
N ARG A 148 -18.88 -14.58 12.14
CA ARG A 148 -18.18 -15.80 12.59
C ARG A 148 -18.89 -16.61 13.69
N PRO A 149 -19.45 -16.01 14.76
CA PRO A 149 -20.12 -16.79 15.81
C PRO A 149 -21.49 -17.34 15.40
N LEU A 150 -22.03 -16.93 14.24
CA LEU A 150 -23.36 -17.31 13.79
C LEU A 150 -23.32 -18.54 12.87
N PRO A 151 -24.33 -19.43 12.95
CA PRO A 151 -24.45 -20.53 12.01
C PRO A 151 -24.72 -20.00 10.59
N GLY A 152 -24.15 -20.66 9.57
CA GLY A 152 -24.10 -20.15 8.19
C GLY A 152 -25.46 -19.81 7.55
N PHE A 153 -26.55 -20.47 7.97
CA PHE A 153 -27.89 -20.15 7.46
C PHE A 153 -28.41 -18.78 7.92
N LEU A 154 -27.86 -18.20 9.00
CA LEU A 154 -28.20 -16.85 9.45
C LEU A 154 -27.39 -15.76 8.74
N HIS A 155 -26.28 -16.11 8.08
CA HIS A 155 -25.40 -15.12 7.42
C HIS A 155 -26.12 -14.24 6.40
N PRO A 156 -27.02 -14.75 5.52
CA PRO A 156 -27.73 -13.90 4.55
C PRO A 156 -28.69 -12.90 5.20
N ILE A 157 -29.27 -13.24 6.35
CA ILE A 157 -30.22 -12.40 7.08
C ILE A 157 -29.47 -11.35 7.87
N VAL A 158 -28.53 -11.79 8.71
CA VAL A 158 -27.77 -10.91 9.60
C VAL A 158 -26.84 -10.01 8.78
N GLY A 159 -26.19 -10.55 7.75
CA GLY A 159 -25.35 -9.79 6.82
C GLY A 159 -26.06 -8.55 6.27
N ARG A 160 -27.29 -8.68 5.77
CA ARG A 160 -28.07 -7.54 5.24
C ARG A 160 -28.48 -6.49 6.29
N ILE A 161 -28.47 -6.85 7.56
CA ILE A 161 -28.85 -5.96 8.67
C ILE A 161 -27.63 -5.23 9.21
N LEU A 162 -26.45 -5.85 9.16
CA LEU A 162 -25.22 -5.29 9.71
C LEU A 162 -24.86 -3.95 9.05
N PRO A 163 -24.60 -2.89 9.85
CA PRO A 163 -24.16 -1.59 9.33
C PRO A 163 -22.91 -1.69 8.45
N SER A 164 -21.96 -2.56 8.82
CA SER A 164 -20.73 -2.79 8.06
C SER A 164 -20.99 -3.36 6.66
N SER A 165 -21.93 -4.32 6.53
CA SER A 165 -22.32 -4.88 5.23
C SER A 165 -23.05 -3.85 4.36
N ARG A 166 -23.95 -3.07 4.96
CA ARG A 166 -24.66 -1.99 4.23
C ARG A 166 -23.71 -0.90 3.76
N SER A 167 -22.70 -0.58 4.57
CA SER A 167 -21.63 0.35 4.19
C SER A 167 -20.82 -0.19 3.02
N LEU A 168 -20.43 -1.48 3.07
CA LEU A 168 -19.74 -2.15 1.95
C LEU A 168 -20.55 -2.09 0.66
N ASP A 169 -21.83 -2.46 0.71
CA ASP A 169 -22.71 -2.45 -0.46
C ASP A 169 -22.82 -1.05 -1.04
N ARG A 170 -23.00 -0.02 -0.19
CA ARG A 170 -23.08 1.38 -0.63
C ARG A 170 -21.78 1.88 -1.26
N GLN A 171 -20.65 1.64 -0.61
CA GLN A 171 -19.33 2.02 -1.13
C GLN A 171 -19.07 1.33 -2.47
N LEU A 172 -19.39 0.03 -2.55
CA LEU A 172 -19.20 -0.75 -3.76
C LEU A 172 -20.09 -0.27 -4.92
N ILE A 173 -21.36 0.06 -4.65
CA ILE A 173 -22.26 0.64 -5.65
C ILE A 173 -21.70 1.98 -6.14
N TYR A 174 -21.33 2.88 -5.23
CA TYR A 174 -20.77 4.19 -5.58
C TYR A 174 -19.52 4.06 -6.47
N ILE A 175 -18.58 3.19 -6.10
CA ILE A 175 -17.36 2.98 -6.89
C ILE A 175 -17.66 2.40 -8.26
N LYS A 176 -18.64 1.49 -8.35
CA LYS A 176 -19.04 0.87 -9.61
C LYS A 176 -19.75 1.85 -10.53
N GLU A 177 -20.68 2.64 -10.01
CA GLU A 177 -21.58 3.48 -10.81
C GLU A 177 -21.01 4.87 -11.07
N GLU A 178 -20.26 5.45 -10.12
CA GLU A 178 -19.85 6.86 -10.16
C GLU A 178 -18.35 7.08 -10.38
N LEU A 179 -17.50 6.06 -10.15
CA LEU A 179 -16.04 6.18 -10.30
C LEU A 179 -15.48 5.30 -11.41
N LEU A 180 -15.36 4.00 -11.14
CA LEU A 180 -14.67 3.07 -12.04
C LEU A 180 -15.52 2.67 -13.25
N GLY A 181 -16.84 2.53 -13.10
CA GLY A 181 -17.71 2.23 -14.25
C GLY A 181 -17.64 3.28 -15.35
N PRO A 182 -17.83 4.58 -15.03
CA PRO A 182 -17.66 5.67 -15.99
C PRO A 182 -16.26 5.70 -16.60
N LEU A 183 -15.21 5.52 -15.79
CA LEU A 183 -13.83 5.48 -16.29
C LEU A 183 -13.59 4.34 -17.28
N ILE A 184 -14.07 3.12 -16.98
CA ILE A 184 -13.95 1.96 -17.86
C ILE A 184 -14.71 2.21 -19.17
N ASN A 185 -15.92 2.75 -19.09
CA ASN A 185 -16.71 3.06 -20.28
C ASN A 185 -16.06 4.14 -21.13
N LYS A 186 -15.54 5.21 -20.51
CA LYS A 186 -14.78 6.27 -21.16
C LYS A 186 -13.59 5.71 -21.94
N ARG A 187 -12.74 4.89 -21.29
CA ARG A 187 -11.59 4.24 -21.94
C ARG A 187 -11.99 3.39 -23.13
N ARG A 188 -13.08 2.60 -23.00
CA ARG A 188 -13.63 1.80 -24.11
C ARG A 188 -14.10 2.65 -25.28
N THR A 189 -14.80 3.75 -25.01
CA THR A 189 -15.27 4.64 -26.08
C THR A 189 -14.11 5.30 -26.82
N MET A 190 -13.05 5.69 -26.10
CA MET A 190 -11.85 6.27 -26.71
C MET A 190 -11.08 5.23 -27.54
N GLU A 191 -10.93 4.01 -27.04
CA GLU A 191 -10.31 2.90 -27.80
C GLU A 191 -11.11 2.55 -29.05
N ALA A 192 -12.44 2.51 -28.96
CA ALA A 192 -13.31 2.22 -30.10
C ALA A 192 -13.30 3.35 -31.14
N ALA A 193 -13.14 4.61 -30.71
CA ALA A 193 -13.09 5.76 -31.59
C ALA A 193 -11.82 5.81 -32.46
N SER A 194 -10.80 4.99 -32.17
CA SER A 194 -9.50 4.97 -32.87
C SER A 194 -8.90 6.37 -33.04
N ASP A 195 -9.03 7.21 -32.01
CA ASP A 195 -8.52 8.57 -32.04
C ASP A 195 -6.98 8.54 -32.16
N PRO A 196 -6.38 9.17 -33.18
CA PRO A 196 -4.93 9.19 -33.36
C PRO A 196 -4.16 9.84 -32.20
N ASN A 197 -4.83 10.61 -31.33
CA ASN A 197 -4.22 11.23 -30.15
C ASN A 197 -4.44 10.42 -28.85
N TYR A 198 -5.17 9.30 -28.90
CA TYR A 198 -5.41 8.50 -27.70
C TYR A 198 -4.19 7.63 -27.35
N GLU A 199 -3.46 8.03 -26.31
CA GLU A 199 -2.51 7.15 -25.65
C GLU A 199 -3.22 6.25 -24.65
N LYS A 200 -3.16 4.94 -24.91
CA LYS A 200 -3.71 3.92 -24.03
C LYS A 200 -3.04 3.99 -22.65
N PRO A 201 -3.80 4.11 -21.54
CA PRO A 201 -3.24 4.15 -20.20
C PRO A 201 -2.41 2.90 -19.88
N ASP A 202 -1.23 3.09 -19.29
CA ASP A 202 -0.38 1.99 -18.80
C ASP A 202 -0.52 1.89 -17.27
N ASP A 203 -1.62 1.29 -16.84
CA ASP A 203 -2.01 1.05 -15.45
C ASP A 203 -2.72 -0.30 -15.27
N PHE A 204 -2.87 -0.74 -14.02
CA PHE A 204 -3.43 -2.07 -13.72
C PHE A 204 -4.89 -2.22 -14.18
N LEU A 205 -5.70 -1.17 -14.09
CA LEU A 205 -7.08 -1.18 -14.58
C LEU A 205 -7.13 -1.47 -16.09
N GLN A 206 -6.26 -0.82 -16.87
CA GLN A 206 -6.16 -1.09 -18.30
C GLN A 206 -5.71 -2.53 -18.58
N TRP A 207 -4.70 -3.02 -17.85
CA TRP A 207 -4.27 -4.42 -17.98
C TRP A 207 -5.42 -5.39 -17.65
N MET A 208 -6.22 -5.12 -16.62
CA MET A 208 -7.40 -5.93 -16.31
C MET A 208 -8.44 -5.91 -17.43
N MET A 209 -8.66 -4.75 -18.07
CA MET A 209 -9.56 -4.62 -19.22
C MET A 209 -9.06 -5.45 -20.42
N ASP A 210 -7.75 -5.39 -20.70
CA ASP A 210 -7.12 -6.08 -21.82
C ASP A 210 -7.06 -7.60 -21.64
N LEU A 211 -6.88 -8.07 -20.40
CA LEU A 211 -6.81 -9.49 -20.06
C LEU A 211 -8.19 -10.15 -19.90
N ALA A 212 -9.29 -9.38 -19.85
CA ALA A 212 -10.62 -9.92 -19.67
C ALA A 212 -11.07 -10.72 -20.91
N LYS A 213 -11.31 -12.02 -20.76
CA LYS A 213 -11.65 -12.92 -21.88
C LYS A 213 -13.14 -13.19 -22.01
N THR A 214 -13.87 -13.14 -20.91
CA THR A 214 -15.31 -13.41 -20.88
C THR A 214 -16.11 -12.13 -20.68
N GLU A 215 -17.36 -12.11 -21.15
CA GLU A 215 -18.27 -10.98 -20.94
C GLU A 215 -18.44 -10.65 -19.46
N LYS A 216 -18.53 -11.69 -18.61
CA LYS A 216 -18.60 -11.53 -17.15
C LYS A 216 -17.35 -10.86 -16.60
N GLU A 217 -16.16 -11.24 -17.03
CA GLU A 217 -14.90 -10.62 -16.59
C GLU A 217 -14.75 -9.20 -17.10
N SER A 218 -15.20 -8.94 -18.32
CA SER A 218 -15.16 -7.63 -18.98
C SER A 218 -16.26 -6.69 -18.48
N HIS A 219 -17.25 -7.17 -17.72
CA HIS A 219 -18.30 -6.30 -17.23
C HIS A 219 -17.72 -5.20 -16.31
N PRO A 220 -18.01 -3.90 -16.52
CA PRO A 220 -17.39 -2.80 -15.78
C PRO A 220 -17.51 -2.93 -14.26
N HIS A 221 -18.68 -3.37 -13.78
CA HIS A 221 -18.92 -3.55 -12.36
C HIS A 221 -18.07 -4.68 -11.75
N ASN A 222 -17.78 -5.74 -12.53
CA ASN A 222 -16.98 -6.86 -12.05
C ASN A 222 -15.49 -6.49 -12.04
N LEU A 223 -15.02 -5.73 -13.04
CA LEU A 223 -13.68 -5.14 -13.04
C LEU A 223 -13.49 -4.21 -11.84
N ALA A 224 -14.45 -3.30 -11.60
CA ALA A 224 -14.40 -2.35 -10.49
C ALA A 224 -14.34 -3.04 -9.12
N GLN A 225 -15.19 -4.05 -8.89
CA GLN A 225 -15.20 -4.81 -7.64
C GLN A 225 -13.89 -5.57 -7.41
N ARG A 226 -13.35 -6.21 -8.47
CA ARG A 226 -12.08 -6.93 -8.38
C ARG A 226 -10.92 -5.99 -8.10
N LEU A 227 -10.88 -4.85 -8.79
CA LEU A 227 -9.85 -3.83 -8.60
C LEU A 227 -9.86 -3.32 -7.15
N LEU A 228 -11.03 -2.91 -6.65
CA LEU A 228 -11.18 -2.46 -5.26
C LEU A 228 -10.72 -3.52 -4.27
N GLY A 229 -11.13 -4.78 -4.44
CA GLY A 229 -10.74 -5.86 -3.53
C GLY A 229 -9.22 -6.11 -3.52
N ILE A 230 -8.59 -6.12 -4.70
CA ILE A 230 -7.14 -6.30 -4.83
C ILE A 230 -6.40 -5.12 -4.21
N THR A 231 -6.73 -3.89 -4.59
CA THR A 231 -6.04 -2.69 -4.09
C THR A 231 -6.21 -2.55 -2.58
N SER A 232 -7.43 -2.69 -2.05
CA SER A 232 -7.70 -2.50 -0.63
C SER A 232 -7.02 -3.57 0.24
N MET A 233 -7.25 -4.85 -0.03
CA MET A 233 -6.77 -5.93 0.85
C MET A 233 -5.33 -6.32 0.58
N ALA A 234 -4.98 -6.55 -0.70
CA ALA A 234 -3.70 -7.16 -1.06
C ALA A 234 -2.55 -6.14 -1.12
N VAL A 235 -2.86 -4.85 -1.28
CA VAL A 235 -1.87 -3.79 -1.44
C VAL A 235 -1.89 -2.81 -0.27
N VAL A 236 -3.00 -2.13 -0.03
CA VAL A 236 -3.06 -1.03 0.94
C VAL A 236 -2.79 -1.53 2.37
N HIS A 237 -3.58 -2.48 2.85
CA HIS A 237 -3.49 -2.93 4.25
C HIS A 237 -2.19 -3.70 4.54
N THR A 238 -1.79 -4.62 3.68
CA THR A 238 -0.57 -5.43 3.85
C THR A 238 0.69 -4.57 3.84
N SER A 239 0.78 -3.59 2.92
CA SER A 239 1.93 -2.67 2.86
C SER A 239 1.95 -1.74 4.07
N ALA A 240 0.81 -1.16 4.46
CA ALA A 240 0.75 -0.25 5.61
C ALA A 240 1.12 -0.95 6.92
N MET A 241 0.65 -2.19 7.12
CA MET A 241 1.09 -3.03 8.24
C MET A 241 2.59 -3.30 8.18
N SER A 242 3.12 -3.68 7.01
CA SER A 242 4.55 -3.94 6.83
C SER A 242 5.38 -2.69 7.18
N MET A 243 5.03 -1.52 6.65
CA MET A 243 5.70 -0.25 6.93
C MET A 243 5.65 0.12 8.42
N THR A 244 4.52 -0.14 9.07
CA THR A 244 4.37 0.10 10.51
C THR A 244 5.29 -0.81 11.33
N HIS A 245 5.36 -2.10 11.00
CA HIS A 245 6.28 -3.03 11.66
C HIS A 245 7.74 -2.65 11.42
N ILE A 246 8.11 -2.31 10.18
CA ILE A 246 9.45 -1.84 9.81
C ILE A 246 9.84 -0.61 10.64
N LEU A 247 8.93 0.36 10.79
CA LEU A 247 9.14 1.53 11.64
C LEU A 247 9.42 1.12 13.09
N TYR A 248 8.61 0.24 13.66
CA TYR A 248 8.77 -0.20 15.04
C TYR A 248 10.06 -1.01 15.25
N ASP A 249 10.42 -1.86 14.28
CA ASP A 249 11.67 -2.62 14.32
C ASP A 249 12.90 -1.69 14.26
N LEU A 250 12.85 -0.61 13.47
CA LEU A 250 13.90 0.42 13.45
C LEU A 250 14.01 1.18 14.77
N LEU A 251 12.88 1.48 15.43
CA LEU A 251 12.88 2.14 16.73
C LEU A 251 13.51 1.27 17.82
N VAL A 252 13.33 -0.05 17.75
CA VAL A 252 13.91 -1.01 18.71
C VAL A 252 15.36 -1.36 18.37
N MET A 253 15.74 -1.32 17.09
CA MET A 253 17.08 -1.66 16.60
C MET A 253 17.77 -0.47 15.90
N PRO A 254 18.09 0.60 16.64
CA PRO A 254 18.66 1.83 16.08
C PRO A 254 20.02 1.63 15.41
N GLN A 255 20.74 0.54 15.72
CA GLN A 255 22.02 0.19 15.10
C GLN A 255 21.91 -0.03 13.58
N TRP A 256 20.72 -0.32 13.06
CA TRP A 256 20.50 -0.50 11.62
C TRP A 256 20.23 0.81 10.88
N VAL A 257 19.94 1.91 11.59
CA VAL A 257 19.60 3.20 10.94
C VAL A 257 20.77 3.73 10.10
N GLN A 258 21.97 3.80 10.68
CA GLN A 258 23.16 4.30 9.96
C GLN A 258 23.52 3.42 8.75
N PRO A 259 23.64 2.09 8.86
CA PRO A 259 23.88 1.22 7.70
C PRO A 259 22.88 1.39 6.55
N LEU A 260 21.59 1.58 6.87
CA LEU A 260 20.55 1.78 5.86
C LEU A 260 20.69 3.15 5.18
N GLN A 261 21.01 4.20 5.92
CA GLN A 261 21.26 5.54 5.36
C GLN A 261 22.50 5.55 4.45
N ASP A 262 23.59 4.92 4.90
CA ASP A 262 24.82 4.82 4.12
C ASP A 262 24.61 4.05 2.81
N GLU A 263 23.84 2.95 2.85
CA GLU A 263 23.48 2.19 1.65
C GLU A 263 22.62 3.02 0.69
N ILE A 264 21.63 3.76 1.19
CA ILE A 264 20.79 4.64 0.36
C ILE A 264 21.62 5.74 -0.30
N ARG A 265 22.50 6.43 0.45
CA ARG A 265 23.37 7.48 -0.09
C ARG A 265 24.31 6.97 -1.19
N THR A 266 24.78 5.74 -1.02
CA THR A 266 25.73 5.11 -1.94
C THR A 266 25.04 4.63 -3.22
N GLU A 267 23.97 3.86 -3.07
CA GLU A 267 23.31 3.18 -4.19
C GLU A 267 22.29 4.08 -4.88
N VAL A 268 21.81 5.12 -4.22
CA VAL A 268 20.77 6.00 -4.77
C VAL A 268 21.11 7.49 -4.60
N PRO A 269 22.06 7.99 -5.40
CA PRO A 269 22.55 9.36 -5.29
C PRO A 269 21.52 10.40 -5.76
N ASP A 270 20.53 10.02 -6.56
CA ASP A 270 19.48 10.90 -7.07
C ASP A 270 18.09 10.27 -6.89
N TRP A 271 17.28 10.89 -6.02
CA TRP A 271 15.90 10.51 -5.74
C TRP A 271 15.01 10.49 -6.98
N ASN A 272 15.20 11.45 -7.88
CA ASN A 272 14.30 11.66 -9.01
C ASN A 272 14.63 10.71 -10.17
N ASN A 273 15.84 10.15 -10.18
CA ASN A 273 16.38 9.32 -11.25
C ASN A 273 16.75 7.91 -10.77
N ILE A 274 15.93 7.34 -9.89
CA ILE A 274 16.13 5.96 -9.40
C ILE A 274 15.89 4.98 -10.54
N THR A 275 16.85 4.08 -10.72
CA THR A 275 16.71 2.95 -11.65
C THR A 275 16.43 1.65 -10.88
N GLN A 276 15.92 0.64 -11.59
CA GLN A 276 15.77 -0.70 -11.02
C GLN A 276 17.12 -1.27 -10.52
N ALA A 277 18.24 -0.91 -11.15
CA ALA A 277 19.55 -1.38 -10.73
C ALA A 277 19.92 -0.83 -9.34
N ASN A 278 19.63 0.45 -9.08
CA ASN A 278 19.86 1.07 -7.77
C ASN A 278 19.09 0.32 -6.67
N LEU A 279 17.82 -0.01 -6.91
CA LEU A 279 17.00 -0.75 -5.94
C LEU A 279 17.51 -2.17 -5.69
N ASN A 280 17.96 -2.86 -6.73
CA ASN A 280 18.49 -4.21 -6.61
C ASN A 280 19.80 -4.26 -5.81
N ASN A 281 20.51 -3.13 -5.71
CA ASN A 281 21.73 -3.02 -4.93
C ASN A 281 21.48 -2.67 -3.45
N LEU A 282 20.26 -2.30 -3.05
CA LEU A 282 19.88 -2.06 -1.65
C LEU A 282 19.76 -3.38 -0.85
N ARG A 283 20.87 -4.09 -0.69
CA ARG A 283 20.93 -5.44 -0.12
C ARG A 283 20.69 -5.46 1.38
N VAL A 284 21.19 -4.46 2.11
CA VAL A 284 21.01 -4.30 3.55
C VAL A 284 19.55 -3.96 3.82
N MET A 285 18.97 -3.02 3.06
CA MET A 285 17.54 -2.71 3.13
C MET A 285 16.68 -3.94 2.84
N ASP A 286 16.91 -4.64 1.72
CA ASP A 286 16.17 -5.85 1.38
C ASP A 286 16.27 -6.93 2.46
N SER A 287 17.46 -7.10 3.07
CA SER A 287 17.66 -8.03 4.19
C SER A 287 16.89 -7.60 5.44
N PHE A 288 16.92 -6.31 5.80
CA PHE A 288 16.20 -5.77 6.95
C PHE A 288 14.69 -5.92 6.80
N LEU A 289 14.14 -5.57 5.63
CA LEU A 289 12.72 -5.71 5.31
C LEU A 289 12.26 -7.16 5.40
N LYS A 290 13.07 -8.11 4.89
CA LYS A 290 12.79 -9.54 4.99
C LYS A 290 12.80 -10.02 6.44
N GLU A 291 13.73 -9.55 7.25
CA GLU A 291 13.81 -9.95 8.66
C GLU A 291 12.64 -9.39 9.48
N SER A 292 12.27 -8.12 9.24
CA SER A 292 11.07 -7.52 9.83
C SER A 292 9.81 -8.32 9.48
N GLN A 293 9.63 -8.71 8.21
CA GLN A 293 8.49 -9.53 7.78
C GLN A 293 8.55 -10.97 8.30
N ARG A 294 9.74 -11.55 8.48
CA ARG A 294 9.90 -12.88 9.09
C ARG A 294 9.42 -12.87 10.53
N PHE A 295 9.71 -11.80 11.26
CA PHE A 295 9.23 -11.61 12.62
C PHE A 295 7.80 -11.10 12.69
N ASN A 296 7.26 -10.44 11.67
CA ASN A 296 5.93 -9.85 11.70
C ASN A 296 5.16 -10.12 10.39
N PRO A 297 4.82 -11.38 10.08
CA PRO A 297 4.18 -11.74 8.82
C PRO A 297 2.78 -11.13 8.71
N PRO A 298 2.49 -10.31 7.66
CA PRO A 298 1.17 -9.76 7.42
C PRO A 298 0.23 -10.90 6.98
N GLY A 299 -0.42 -11.54 7.95
CA GLY A 299 -1.40 -12.61 7.73
C GLY A 299 -1.41 -13.72 8.78
N GLU A 300 -0.39 -13.82 9.64
CA GLU A 300 -0.21 -15.01 10.50
C GLU A 300 -0.52 -14.81 11.99
N ARG A 301 -0.79 -13.57 12.47
CA ARG A 301 -0.88 -13.30 13.93
C ARG A 301 -2.20 -12.78 14.51
N GLU A 302 -3.21 -12.43 13.70
CA GLU A 302 -4.51 -12.01 14.27
C GLU A 302 -5.50 -13.17 14.51
N TRP A 303 -5.13 -14.40 14.17
CA TRP A 303 -5.99 -15.56 14.41
C TRP A 303 -5.20 -16.66 15.08
N LEU A 304 -5.16 -16.60 16.42
CA LEU A 304 -5.26 -17.71 17.39
C LEU A 304 -4.63 -17.26 18.72
N PRO A 305 -5.42 -16.89 19.75
CA PRO A 305 -5.05 -17.37 21.07
C PRO A 305 -5.02 -18.88 20.95
N SER A 306 -3.85 -19.48 21.12
CA SER A 306 -3.74 -20.88 21.45
C SER A 306 -4.59 -21.13 22.69
N LEU A 307 -5.83 -21.60 22.50
CA LEU A 307 -6.54 -22.30 23.56
C LEU A 307 -5.77 -23.61 23.75
N GLY A 308 -4.80 -23.55 24.66
CA GLY A 308 -4.37 -24.74 25.37
C GLY A 308 -5.56 -25.24 26.16
N SER A 309 -6.17 -26.31 25.67
CA SER A 309 -6.91 -27.30 26.44
C SER A 309 -6.81 -28.63 25.69
#